data_AF-A0A5D2C733-F1
#
_entry.id   AF-A0A5D2C733-F1
#
_cell.length_a   1.000
_cell.length_b   1.000
_cell.length_c   1.000
_cell.angle_alpha   90.00
_cell.angle_beta   90.00
_cell.angle_gamma   90.00
#
_symmetry.space_group_name_H-M   'P 1'
#
loop_
_entity.id
_entity.type
_entity.pdbx_description
1 polymer ?
#
loop_
_entity_poly.entity_id
_entity_poly.type
_entity_poly.pdbx_seq_one_letter_code
_entity_poly.pdbx_strand_id
1 'polypeptide(L)'
;MGGHTAKSTGSPMLVSLSTIVDPVWNPNSGATTQMTSDSAKLSDARLYNGGGKVIIGNGLSIPITYVGGSTILANDFSPLLLNDLLYVPDVGKNLLSVFKFAKDNSVFFEFYPNCCYVNDLKTYQTLLCGNELNGCIDLILLNLTSLLML
;
A
#
# COMPACT_ATOMS: atom_id res chain seq x y z
N MET A 1 32.24 -42.37 -37.23
CA MET A 1 32.74 -42.41 -35.83
C MET A 1 32.65 -40.99 -35.28
N GLY A 2 31.67 -40.72 -34.39
CA GLY A 2 31.42 -39.48 -33.61
C GLY A 2 31.15 -38.18 -34.42
N GLY A 3 30.09 -37.39 -34.27
CA GLY A 3 29.04 -37.27 -33.27
C GLY A 3 29.39 -36.22 -32.20
N HIS A 4 28.99 -34.95 -32.36
CA HIS A 4 28.73 -33.97 -31.29
C HIS A 4 27.81 -32.85 -31.80
N THR A 5 26.52 -32.93 -31.49
CA THR A 5 25.58 -31.80 -31.52
C THR A 5 25.48 -31.23 -30.10
N ALA A 6 25.86 -29.97 -29.91
CA ALA A 6 25.69 -29.28 -28.64
C ALA A 6 24.21 -28.88 -28.48
N LYS A 7 23.49 -29.58 -27.60
CA LYS A 7 22.12 -29.27 -27.22
C LYS A 7 22.19 -28.22 -26.11
N SER A 8 22.00 -26.95 -26.44
CA SER A 8 21.87 -25.87 -25.45
C SER A 8 20.52 -26.03 -24.76
N THR A 9 20.54 -26.58 -23.54
CA THR A 9 19.39 -26.67 -22.66
C THR A 9 19.12 -25.29 -22.07
N GLY A 10 18.13 -24.59 -22.64
CA GLY A 10 17.53 -23.41 -22.02
C GLY A 10 16.96 -23.81 -20.66
N SER A 11 17.58 -23.32 -19.60
CA SER A 11 17.01 -23.43 -18.25
C SER A 11 15.68 -22.67 -18.22
N PRO A 12 14.59 -23.23 -17.66
CA PRO A 12 13.38 -22.45 -17.48
C PRO A 12 13.72 -21.32 -16.51
N MET A 13 13.77 -20.08 -17.00
CA MET A 13 13.76 -18.91 -16.13
C MET A 13 12.47 -18.99 -15.33
N LEU A 14 12.61 -19.16 -14.02
CA LEU A 14 11.52 -18.99 -13.08
C LEU A 14 11.17 -17.50 -13.14
N VAL A 15 10.17 -17.16 -13.96
CA VAL A 15 9.58 -15.83 -13.96
C VAL A 15 8.95 -15.68 -12.58
N SER A 16 9.65 -14.99 -11.67
CA SER A 16 8.98 -14.41 -10.52
C SER A 16 7.96 -13.46 -11.12
N LEU A 17 6.69 -13.88 -11.12
CA LEU A 17 5.59 -12.98 -11.33
C LEU A 17 5.62 -12.04 -10.12
N SER A 18 6.43 -10.99 -10.19
CA SER A 18 6.29 -9.83 -9.33
C SER A 18 4.94 -9.27 -9.67
N THR A 19 3.92 -9.84 -9.03
CA THR A 19 2.64 -9.22 -8.84
C THR A 19 3.00 -7.80 -8.43
N ILE A 20 2.56 -6.81 -9.22
CA ILE A 20 2.70 -5.41 -8.87
C ILE A 20 1.75 -5.23 -7.67
N VAL A 21 2.20 -5.68 -6.49
CA VAL A 21 1.53 -5.43 -5.23
C VAL A 21 2.00 -4.05 -4.84
N ASP A 22 1.13 -3.06 -5.01
CA ASP A 22 1.37 -1.75 -4.42
C ASP A 22 1.75 -1.95 -2.94
N PRO A 23 2.78 -1.26 -2.43
CA PRO A 23 3.29 -1.54 -1.10
C PRO A 23 2.19 -1.41 -0.06
N VAL A 24 2.04 -2.50 0.70
CA VAL A 24 1.00 -2.77 1.68
C VAL A 24 0.79 -1.58 2.62
N TRP A 25 -0.44 -1.08 2.70
CA TRP A 25 -0.82 0.03 3.56
C TRP A 25 -1.38 -0.48 4.89
N ASN A 26 -0.84 -0.02 6.01
CA ASN A 26 -1.35 -0.37 7.34
C ASN A 26 -2.37 0.69 7.78
N PRO A 27 -3.67 0.38 7.88
CA PRO A 27 -4.66 1.30 8.40
C PRO A 27 -4.41 1.54 9.88
N ASN A 28 -4.24 2.81 10.27
CA ASN A 28 -4.00 3.23 11.63
C ASN A 28 -5.02 4.29 12.04
N SER A 29 -5.87 3.97 13.01
CA SER A 29 -6.87 4.88 13.56
C SER A 29 -6.29 6.01 14.42
N GLY A 30 -5.08 5.81 14.97
CA GLY A 30 -4.34 6.81 15.73
C GLY A 30 -3.43 7.72 14.87
N ALA A 31 -3.28 7.43 13.57
CA ALA A 31 -2.48 8.26 12.68
C ALA A 31 -3.30 9.48 12.20
N THR A 32 -2.68 10.67 12.25
CA THR A 32 -3.30 11.92 11.76
C THR A 32 -3.10 12.14 10.26
N THR A 33 -2.14 11.46 9.65
CA THR A 33 -1.80 11.58 8.22
C THR A 33 -1.22 10.27 7.69
N GLN A 34 -1.19 10.12 6.37
CA GLN A 34 -0.54 8.99 5.70
C GLN A 34 0.98 9.22 5.59
N MET A 35 1.77 8.14 5.65
CA MET A 35 3.22 8.22 5.44
C MET A 35 3.80 6.99 4.73
N THR A 36 4.90 7.20 4.00
CA THR A 36 5.63 6.20 3.23
C THR A 36 7.14 6.44 3.30
N SER A 37 7.94 5.37 3.25
CA SER A 37 9.39 5.44 3.00
C SER A 37 9.75 5.27 1.52
N ASP A 38 8.76 5.08 0.66
CA ASP A 38 8.92 4.96 -0.79
C ASP A 38 8.65 6.31 -1.47
N SER A 39 9.71 6.94 -1.98
CA SER A 39 9.62 8.22 -2.69
C SER A 39 8.95 8.10 -4.06
N ALA A 40 8.98 6.91 -4.68
CA ALA A 40 8.36 6.71 -6.00
C ALA A 40 6.83 6.80 -5.95
N LYS A 41 6.24 6.69 -4.76
CA LYS A 41 4.79 6.86 -4.54
C LYS A 41 4.33 8.31 -4.52
N LEU A 42 5.24 9.27 -4.32
CA LEU A 42 4.85 10.67 -4.23
C LEU A 42 4.70 11.27 -5.62
N SER A 43 3.48 11.73 -5.92
CA SER A 43 3.22 12.68 -7.00
C SER A 43 3.27 14.12 -6.45
N ASP A 44 3.67 15.07 -7.29
CA ASP A 44 3.69 16.50 -6.94
C ASP A 44 4.47 16.80 -5.65
N ALA A 45 5.57 16.06 -5.43
CA ALA A 45 6.36 16.14 -4.22
C ALA A 45 6.96 17.53 -4.01
N ARG A 46 6.82 18.06 -2.80
CA ARG A 46 7.44 19.31 -2.37
C ARG A 46 8.10 19.14 -1.01
N LEU A 47 9.10 19.98 -0.73
CA LEU A 47 9.77 19.98 0.56
C LEU A 47 8.76 20.21 1.69
N TYR A 48 8.88 19.40 2.74
CA TYR A 48 8.03 19.55 3.93
C TYR A 48 8.58 20.67 4.83
N ASN A 49 7.77 21.71 5.05
CA ASN A 49 8.13 22.86 5.88
C ASN A 49 7.35 22.94 7.21
N GLY A 50 6.59 21.89 7.56
CA GLY A 50 5.62 21.93 8.66
C GLY A 50 6.21 21.82 10.07
N GLY A 51 7.54 21.75 10.22
CA GLY A 51 8.23 21.63 11.51
C GLY A 51 7.95 20.35 12.30
N GLY A 52 7.03 19.51 11.83
CA GLY A 52 6.67 18.23 12.44
C GLY A 52 7.78 17.18 12.29
N LYS A 53 7.73 16.19 13.18
CA LYS A 53 8.57 14.99 13.15
C LYS A 53 7.73 13.79 13.54
N VAL A 54 8.06 12.61 13.00
CA VAL A 54 7.41 11.37 13.41
C VAL A 54 8.13 10.85 14.64
N ILE A 55 7.43 10.70 15.76
CA ILE A 55 7.97 10.07 16.97
C ILE A 55 7.52 8.62 16.98
N ILE A 56 8.47 7.69 17.03
CA ILE A 56 8.19 6.25 17.10
C ILE A 56 8.21 5.76 18.55
N GLY A 57 7.74 4.53 18.80
CA GLY A 57 7.48 4.00 20.15
C GLY A 57 8.69 3.95 21.10
N ASN A 58 9.92 4.04 20.59
CA ASN A 58 11.14 4.13 21.40
C ASN A 58 11.59 5.59 21.67
N GLY A 59 10.77 6.58 21.31
CA GLY A 59 11.05 8.01 21.50
C GLY A 59 11.96 8.64 20.45
N LEU A 60 12.51 7.87 19.50
CA LEU A 60 13.28 8.43 18.39
C LEU A 60 12.38 9.23 17.45
N SER A 61 12.94 10.30 16.90
CA SER A 61 12.27 11.10 15.88
C SER A 61 12.83 10.82 14.49
N ILE A 62 11.95 10.53 13.55
CA ILE A 62 12.27 10.37 12.13
C ILE A 62 11.89 11.66 11.40
N PRO A 63 12.78 12.25 10.60
CA PRO A 63 12.48 13.46 9.85
C PRO A 63 11.43 13.20 8.77
N ILE A 64 10.56 14.18 8.56
CA ILE A 64 9.70 14.28 7.39
C ILE A 64 10.43 15.17 6.40
N THR A 65 10.69 14.69 5.19
CA THR A 65 11.50 15.45 4.22
C THR A 65 10.65 16.00 3.07
N TYR A 66 9.66 15.26 2.60
CA TYR A 66 8.75 15.68 1.54
C TYR A 66 7.28 15.41 1.89
N VAL A 67 6.39 16.12 1.21
CA VAL A 67 4.95 15.87 1.19
C VAL A 67 4.47 15.93 -0.25
N GLY A 68 3.52 15.06 -0.60
CA GLY A 68 2.92 15.01 -1.94
C GLY A 68 1.54 14.38 -1.94
N GLY A 69 1.07 14.02 -3.12
CA GLY A 69 -0.09 13.17 -3.31
C GLY A 69 0.32 11.74 -3.67
N SER A 70 -0.65 10.84 -3.66
CA SER A 70 -0.55 9.52 -4.27
C SER A 70 -1.95 8.96 -4.51
N THR A 71 -2.05 7.85 -5.22
CA THR A 71 -3.31 7.14 -5.43
C THR A 71 -3.16 5.65 -5.15
N ILE A 72 -4.23 5.04 -4.67
CA ILE A 72 -4.42 3.59 -4.58
C ILE A 72 -5.52 3.25 -5.58
N LEU A 73 -5.28 2.29 -6.46
CA LEU A 73 -6.31 1.82 -7.38
C LEU A 73 -7.26 0.86 -6.65
N ALA A 74 -8.55 1.16 -6.61
CA ALA A 74 -9.55 0.27 -6.03
C ALA A 74 -9.87 -0.94 -6.94
N ASN A 75 -10.61 -1.91 -6.39
CA ASN A 75 -11.05 -3.11 -7.12
C ASN A 75 -11.90 -2.81 -8.37
N ASP A 76 -12.64 -1.69 -8.36
CA ASP A 76 -13.44 -1.21 -9.48
C ASP A 76 -12.64 -0.28 -10.42
N PHE A 77 -11.32 -0.22 -10.26
CA PHE A 77 -10.38 0.66 -10.97
C PHE A 77 -10.56 2.15 -10.67
N SER A 78 -11.39 2.53 -9.70
CA SER A 78 -11.49 3.92 -9.26
C SER A 78 -10.23 4.35 -8.48
N PRO A 79 -9.74 5.57 -8.67
CA PRO A 79 -8.59 6.07 -7.92
C PRO A 79 -9.02 6.54 -6.52
N LEU A 80 -8.39 5.99 -5.49
CA LEU A 80 -8.50 6.45 -4.11
C LEU A 80 -7.31 7.34 -3.77
N LEU A 81 -7.59 8.55 -3.30
CA LEU A 81 -6.62 9.60 -3.06
C LEU A 81 -5.90 9.42 -1.71
N LEU A 82 -4.59 9.64 -1.74
CA LEU A 82 -3.72 9.81 -0.59
C LEU A 82 -3.18 11.24 -0.59
N ASN A 83 -4.01 12.19 -0.15
CA ASN A 83 -3.59 13.59 -0.04
C ASN A 83 -2.62 13.77 1.13
N ASP A 84 -1.69 14.72 1.02
CA ASP A 84 -0.72 15.05 2.07
C ASP A 84 0.13 13.84 2.53
N LEU A 85 0.46 12.96 1.60
CA LEU A 85 1.31 11.80 1.87
C LEU A 85 2.71 12.27 2.27
N LEU A 86 3.08 11.99 3.52
CA LEU A 86 4.39 12.32 4.05
C LEU A 86 5.42 11.28 3.61
N TYR A 87 6.56 11.77 3.12
CA TYR A 87 7.73 10.93 2.89
C TYR A 87 8.64 10.95 4.13
N VAL A 88 8.86 9.77 4.67
CA VAL A 88 9.56 9.52 5.93
C VAL A 88 10.56 8.37 5.67
N PRO A 89 11.83 8.67 5.33
CA PRO A 89 12.78 7.70 4.78
C PRO A 89 12.95 6.41 5.60
N ASP A 90 12.91 6.52 6.93
CA ASP A 90 13.19 5.41 7.85
C ASP A 90 11.93 4.84 8.51
N VAL A 91 10.75 5.08 7.94
CA VAL A 91 9.53 4.42 8.43
C VAL A 91 9.50 2.95 7.96
N GLY A 92 9.31 2.03 8.90
CA GLY A 92 9.34 0.60 8.62
C GLY A 92 8.12 0.06 7.86
N LYS A 93 6.98 0.76 7.90
CA LYS A 93 5.75 0.39 7.18
C LYS A 93 5.02 1.65 6.71
N ASN A 94 4.35 1.55 5.56
CA ASN A 94 3.46 2.61 5.11
C ASN A 94 2.24 2.66 6.02
N LEU A 95 1.95 3.84 6.55
CA LEU A 95 0.77 4.04 7.39
C LEU A 95 -0.29 4.82 6.64
N LEU A 96 -1.52 4.36 6.78
CA LEU A 96 -2.70 4.99 6.25
C LEU A 96 -3.56 5.48 7.41
N SER A 97 -3.72 6.80 7.53
CA SER A 97 -4.67 7.37 8.48
C SER A 97 -6.09 6.97 8.07
N VAL A 98 -6.75 6.16 8.89
CA VAL A 98 -8.13 5.69 8.64
C VAL A 98 -9.07 6.88 8.50
N PHE A 99 -8.96 7.85 9.42
CA PHE A 99 -9.84 9.01 9.43
C PHE A 99 -9.66 9.89 8.19
N LYS A 100 -8.41 10.24 7.86
CA LYS A 100 -8.14 11.09 6.70
C LYS A 100 -8.51 10.38 5.40
N PHE A 101 -8.19 9.10 5.27
CA PHE A 101 -8.52 8.33 4.07
C PHE A 101 -10.03 8.19 3.86
N ALA A 102 -10.78 7.86 4.93
CA ALA A 102 -12.24 7.79 4.91
C ALA A 102 -12.87 9.11 4.45
N LYS A 103 -12.37 10.22 5.01
CA LYS A 103 -12.85 11.57 4.69
C LYS A 103 -12.55 11.98 3.25
N ASP A 104 -11.32 11.75 2.79
CA ASP A 104 -10.86 12.21 1.48
C ASP A 104 -11.50 11.41 0.33
N ASN A 105 -11.94 10.17 0.59
CA ASN A 105 -12.47 9.26 -0.44
C ASN A 105 -13.96 8.94 -0.31
N SER A 106 -14.66 9.46 0.70
CA SER A 106 -16.06 9.09 0.98
C SER A 106 -16.25 7.59 1.16
N VAL A 107 -15.39 6.98 1.99
CA VAL A 107 -15.43 5.54 2.31
C VAL A 107 -15.56 5.31 3.81
N PHE A 108 -15.94 4.09 4.19
CA PHE A 108 -15.89 3.64 5.58
C PHE A 108 -15.13 2.32 5.70
N PHE A 109 -14.65 2.04 6.91
CA PHE A 109 -13.89 0.83 7.22
C PHE A 109 -14.74 -0.11 8.07
N GLU A 110 -14.71 -1.39 7.73
CA GLU A 110 -15.26 -2.47 8.54
C GLU A 110 -14.13 -3.37 9.02
N PHE A 111 -13.96 -3.46 10.33
CA PHE A 111 -12.91 -4.28 10.95
C PHE A 111 -13.52 -5.56 11.53
N TYR A 112 -12.92 -6.68 11.19
CA TYR A 112 -13.21 -8.01 11.70
C TYR A 112 -11.94 -8.57 12.36
N PRO A 113 -12.03 -9.65 13.16
CA PRO A 113 -10.87 -10.19 13.87
C PRO A 113 -9.65 -10.48 12.97
N ASN A 114 -9.88 -10.89 11.71
CA ASN A 114 -8.83 -11.37 10.81
C ASN A 114 -8.77 -10.60 9.48
N CYS A 115 -9.62 -9.59 9.29
CA CYS A 115 -9.67 -8.84 8.03
C CYS A 115 -10.28 -7.45 8.21
N CYS A 116 -10.15 -6.65 7.17
CA CYS A 116 -10.76 -5.34 7.06
C CYS A 116 -11.30 -5.13 5.64
N TYR A 117 -12.40 -4.39 5.53
CA TYR A 117 -12.90 -3.92 4.24
C TYR A 117 -12.96 -2.40 4.23
N VAL A 118 -12.69 -1.83 3.07
CA VAL A 118 -12.96 -0.42 2.76
C VAL A 118 -14.08 -0.39 1.76
N ASN A 119 -15.20 0.21 2.15
CA ASN A 119 -16.39 0.25 1.32
C ASN A 119 -16.75 1.68 0.95
N ASP A 120 -17.27 1.86 -0.26
CA ASP A 120 -17.88 3.11 -0.68
C ASP A 120 -19.06 3.48 0.24
N LEU A 121 -19.10 4.72 0.71
CA LEU A 121 -20.10 5.16 1.68
C LEU A 121 -21.53 5.21 1.11
N LYS A 122 -21.68 5.35 -0.21
CA LYS A 122 -22.97 5.49 -0.89
C LYS A 122 -23.49 4.16 -1.42
N THR A 123 -22.64 3.39 -2.08
CA THR A 123 -23.01 2.13 -2.76
C THR A 123 -22.79 0.91 -1.88
N TYR A 124 -22.06 1.04 -0.78
CA TYR A 124 -21.63 -0.06 0.09
C TYR A 124 -20.77 -1.11 -0.64
N GLN A 125 -20.27 -0.79 -1.83
CA GLN A 125 -19.39 -1.67 -2.59
C GLN A 125 -18.00 -1.72 -1.94
N THR A 126 -17.44 -2.92 -1.82
CA THR A 126 -16.07 -3.11 -1.33
C THR A 126 -15.05 -2.67 -2.38
N LEU A 127 -14.27 -1.65 -2.03
CA LEU A 127 -13.24 -1.04 -2.86
C LEU A 127 -11.84 -1.61 -2.58
N LEU A 128 -11.54 -1.91 -1.32
CA LEU A 128 -10.30 -2.54 -0.88
C LEU A 128 -10.57 -3.60 0.19
N CYS A 129 -9.68 -4.59 0.30
CA CYS A 129 -9.65 -5.53 1.41
C CYS A 129 -8.28 -5.50 2.09
N GLY A 130 -8.25 -5.84 3.37
CA GLY A 130 -7.03 -6.11 4.11
C GLY A 130 -7.15 -7.40 4.88
N ASN A 131 -6.02 -8.10 5.01
CA ASN A 131 -5.93 -9.33 5.78
C ASN A 131 -5.05 -9.09 7.01
N GLU A 132 -5.32 -9.83 8.06
CA GLU A 132 -4.42 -9.89 9.20
C GLU A 132 -3.11 -10.59 8.81
N LEU A 133 -2.00 -9.93 9.12
CA LEU A 133 -0.65 -10.45 8.99
C LEU A 133 0.17 -10.04 10.22
N ASN A 134 0.51 -11.03 11.06
CA ASN A 134 1.33 -10.88 12.27
C ASN A 134 0.77 -9.86 13.29
N GLY A 135 -0.54 -9.90 13.53
CA GLY A 135 -1.29 -9.03 14.44
C GLY A 135 -1.61 -7.64 13.87
N CYS A 136 -1.31 -7.38 12.59
CA CYS A 136 -1.60 -6.11 11.91
C CYS A 136 -2.50 -6.35 10.70
N ILE A 137 -3.44 -5.45 10.44
CA ILE A 137 -4.17 -5.47 9.17
C ILE A 137 -3.31 -4.80 8.11
N ASP A 138 -3.13 -5.50 7.00
CA ASP A 138 -2.39 -5.04 5.83
C ASP A 138 -3.40 -4.91 4.68
N LEU A 139 -3.64 -3.69 4.18
CA LEU A 139 -4.50 -3.48 3.01
C LEU A 139 -3.77 -3.95 1.76
N ILE A 140 -4.39 -4.89 1.05
CA ILE A 140 -3.85 -5.53 -0.16
C ILE A 140 -4.84 -5.26 -1.30
N LEU A 141 -4.31 -4.91 -2.48
CA LEU A 141 -5.11 -4.89 -3.70
C LEU A 141 -5.47 -6.32 -4.10
N LEU A 142 -6.75 -6.61 -4.34
CA LEU A 142 -7.11 -7.90 -4.93
C LEU A 142 -6.56 -7.93 -6.36
N ASN A 143 -5.55 -8.75 -6.58
CA ASN A 143 -5.15 -9.09 -7.94
C ASN A 143 -6.28 -9.91 -8.57
N LEU A 144 -6.90 -9.37 -9.62
CA LEU A 144 -7.96 -10.03 -10.40
C LEU A 144 -7.54 -11.39 -11.01
N THR A 145 -6.25 -11.78 -10.97
CA THR A 145 -5.84 -13.13 -11.37
C THR A 145 -6.18 -14.24 -10.35
N SER A 146 -6.66 -13.91 -9.14
CA SER A 146 -7.20 -14.91 -8.21
C SER A 146 -8.70 -15.18 -8.39
N LEU A 147 -9.36 -14.56 -9.37
CA LEU A 147 -10.73 -14.89 -9.76
C LEU A 147 -10.74 -15.86 -10.95
N LEU A 148 -10.14 -17.04 -10.77
CA LEU A 148 -10.46 -18.22 -11.57
C LEU A 148 -10.42 -19.48 -10.69
N MET A 149 -11.55 -20.19 -10.68
CA MET A 149 -11.80 -21.57 -10.20
C MET A 149 -12.19 -21.77 -8.71
N LEU A 150 -13.49 -21.56 -8.41
CA LEU A 150 -14.42 -22.70 -8.28
C LEU A 150 -15.63 -22.46 -9.20
#